data_AF-A0A3S0DK53-F1
#
_entry.id   AF-A0A3S0DK53-F1
#
_cell.length_a   1.000
_cell.length_b   1.000
_cell.length_c   1.000
_cell.angle_alpha   90.00
_cell.angle_beta   90.00
_cell.angle_gamma   90.00
#
_symmetry.space_group_name_H-M   'P 1'
#
loop_
_entity.id
_entity.type
_entity.pdbx_description
1 polymer ?
#
loop_
_entity_poly.entity_id
_entity_poly.type
_entity_poly.pdbx_seq_one_letter_code
_entity_poly.pdbx_strand_id
1 'polypeptide(L)'
;MLDINLLRNDIDAVVAKLAVKNFTFNKELFFSLEDKRKKLQMNMEELQAKRNSSSKEIGVLKSKRSKEYNEEVNAQYLRQEKQLLSDVAGLGEQLKQVETEFNEVALQLNNYLATVPNIPDASVPAGRDESANVEVRRIGVPRDFDFQVKDHVDLGLALDRGIDFEAGAKVAGSRFAFLKGKIAKLHR
;
A
#
# COMPACT_ATOMS: atom_id res chain seq x y z
N MET A 1 -5.34 3.51 -2.43
CA MET A 1 -4.64 2.69 -3.44
C MET A 1 -5.59 2.41 -4.57
N LEU A 2 -5.08 2.18 -5.78
CA LEU A 2 -5.90 1.77 -6.92
C LEU A 2 -6.62 0.46 -6.61
N ASP A 3 -7.80 0.27 -7.19
CA ASP A 3 -8.49 -1.02 -7.12
C ASP A 3 -7.64 -2.10 -7.81
N ILE A 4 -7.30 -3.14 -7.06
CA ILE A 4 -6.49 -4.25 -7.56
C ILE A 4 -7.21 -5.06 -8.63
N ASN A 5 -8.55 -5.09 -8.60
CA ASN A 5 -9.34 -5.77 -9.63
C ASN A 5 -9.22 -5.05 -10.97
N LEU A 6 -9.17 -3.73 -10.96
CA LEU A 6 -8.93 -2.94 -12.17
C LEU A 6 -7.56 -3.27 -12.77
N LEU A 7 -6.52 -3.36 -11.94
CA LEU A 7 -5.17 -3.74 -12.38
C LEU A 7 -5.08 -5.18 -12.90
N ARG A 8 -5.88 -6.10 -12.37
CA ARG A 8 -5.92 -7.50 -12.83
C ARG A 8 -6.68 -7.66 -14.15
N ASN A 9 -7.71 -6.85 -14.37
CA ASN A 9 -8.60 -6.97 -15.52
C ASN A 9 -8.13 -6.17 -16.74
N ASP A 10 -7.60 -4.95 -16.53
CA ASP A 10 -7.21 -4.05 -17.61
C ASP A 10 -6.00 -3.18 -17.22
N ILE A 11 -4.85 -3.84 -17.06
CA ILE A 11 -3.61 -3.16 -16.69
C ILE A 11 -3.16 -2.17 -17.75
N ASP A 12 -3.44 -2.45 -19.03
CA ASP A 12 -2.95 -1.66 -20.15
C ASP A 12 -3.62 -0.29 -20.20
N ALA A 13 -4.94 -0.25 -20.01
CA ALA A 13 -5.67 1.02 -19.90
C ALA A 13 -5.23 1.82 -18.67
N VAL A 14 -4.96 1.16 -17.53
CA VAL A 14 -4.45 1.85 -16.34
C VAL A 14 -3.08 2.45 -16.59
N VAL A 15 -2.15 1.69 -17.18
CA VAL A 15 -0.80 2.18 -17.49
C VAL A 15 -0.85 3.35 -18.47
N ALA A 16 -1.69 3.29 -19.51
CA ALA A 16 -1.86 4.39 -20.44
C ALA A 16 -2.34 5.68 -19.74
N LYS A 17 -3.28 5.57 -18.80
CA LYS A 17 -3.75 6.73 -18.02
C LYS A 17 -2.70 7.24 -17.03
N LEU A 18 -1.92 6.36 -16.41
CA LEU A 18 -0.84 6.77 -15.50
C LEU A 18 0.30 7.48 -16.24
N ALA A 19 0.55 7.12 -17.50
CA ALA A 19 1.54 7.77 -18.34
C ALA A 19 1.25 9.26 -18.59
N VAL A 20 -0.03 9.68 -18.50
CA VAL A 20 -0.44 11.10 -18.56
C VAL A 20 0.22 11.91 -17.44
N LYS A 21 0.48 11.29 -16.28
CA LYS A 21 1.22 11.90 -15.16
C LYS A 21 2.72 11.62 -15.20
N ASN A 22 3.24 11.14 -16.33
CA ASN A 22 4.63 10.69 -16.49
C ASN A 22 5.04 9.60 -15.50
N PHE A 23 4.07 8.83 -15.01
CA PHE A 23 4.35 7.70 -14.12
C PHE A 23 4.51 6.41 -14.92
N THR A 24 5.64 5.73 -14.74
CA THR A 24 5.90 4.43 -15.37
C THR A 24 5.53 3.31 -14.42
N PHE A 25 4.46 2.58 -14.75
CA PHE A 25 4.05 1.42 -13.98
C PHE A 25 4.86 0.18 -14.40
N ASN A 26 5.51 -0.48 -13.44
CA ASN A 26 6.23 -1.73 -13.68
C ASN A 26 5.26 -2.93 -13.69
N LYS A 27 4.84 -3.33 -14.90
CA LYS A 27 3.93 -4.47 -15.10
C LYS A 27 4.57 -5.80 -14.71
N GLU A 28 5.84 -5.99 -15.04
CA GLU A 28 6.58 -7.23 -14.77
C GLU A 28 6.67 -7.51 -13.28
N LEU A 29 7.01 -6.48 -12.49
CA LEU A 29 7.04 -6.59 -11.03
C LEU A 29 5.65 -6.93 -10.47
N PHE A 30 4.61 -6.23 -10.91
CA PHE A 30 3.23 -6.48 -10.46
C PHE A 30 2.80 -7.92 -10.72
N PHE A 31 2.95 -8.41 -11.96
CA PHE A 31 2.58 -9.77 -12.31
C PHE A 31 3.42 -10.81 -11.58
N SER A 32 4.73 -10.57 -11.41
CA SER A 32 5.60 -11.48 -10.66
C SER A 32 5.16 -11.64 -9.19
N LEU A 33 4.71 -10.56 -8.55
CA LEU A 33 4.23 -10.57 -7.17
C LEU A 33 2.83 -11.19 -7.08
N GLU A 34 1.92 -10.88 -7.99
CA GLU A 34 0.58 -11.50 -8.03
C GLU A 34 0.64 -13.00 -8.31
N ASP A 35 1.49 -13.45 -9.24
CA ASP A 35 1.65 -14.87 -9.54
C ASP A 35 2.20 -15.63 -8.33
N LYS A 36 3.21 -15.06 -7.65
CA LYS A 36 3.74 -15.64 -6.40
C LYS A 36 2.66 -15.70 -5.32
N ARG A 37 1.93 -14.60 -5.11
CA ARG A 37 0.84 -14.51 -4.12
C ARG A 37 -0.23 -15.57 -4.39
N LYS A 38 -0.66 -15.71 -5.65
CA LYS A 38 -1.67 -16.71 -6.05
C LYS A 38 -1.19 -18.13 -5.85
N LYS A 39 0.06 -18.45 -6.22
CA LYS A 39 0.65 -19.78 -6.01
C LYS A 39 0.74 -20.13 -4.51
N LEU A 40 1.20 -19.19 -3.68
CA LEU A 40 1.28 -19.37 -2.23
C LEU A 40 -0.11 -19.54 -1.61
N GLN A 41 -1.10 -18.77 -2.07
CA GLN A 41 -2.48 -18.91 -1.65
C GLN A 41 -3.04 -20.31 -1.96
N MET A 42 -2.86 -20.79 -3.19
CA MET A 42 -3.29 -22.14 -3.60
C MET A 42 -2.59 -23.22 -2.76
N ASN A 43 -1.28 -23.09 -2.53
CA ASN A 43 -0.52 -24.05 -1.72
C ASN A 43 -1.02 -24.06 -0.26
N MET A 44 -1.33 -22.91 0.31
CA MET A 44 -1.90 -22.80 1.65
C MET A 44 -3.27 -23.52 1.73
N GLU A 45 -4.14 -23.32 0.75
CA GLU A 45 -5.44 -23.98 0.65
C GLU A 45 -5.28 -25.51 0.54
N GLU A 46 -4.35 -25.99 -0.29
CA GLU A 46 -4.04 -27.42 -0.42
C GLU A 46 -3.49 -28.04 0.87
N LEU A 47 -2.53 -27.38 1.51
CA LEU A 47 -1.95 -27.84 2.78
C LEU A 47 -2.99 -27.86 3.90
N GLN A 48 -3.85 -26.84 3.97
CA GLN A 48 -4.94 -26.79 4.93
C GLN A 48 -5.97 -27.90 4.68
N ALA A 49 -6.29 -28.19 3.41
CA ALA A 49 -7.18 -29.30 3.03
C ALA A 49 -6.58 -30.66 3.44
N LYS A 50 -5.29 -30.90 3.14
CA LYS A 50 -4.57 -32.11 3.55
C LYS A 50 -4.56 -32.27 5.08
N ARG A 51 -4.20 -31.21 5.82
CA ARG A 51 -4.20 -31.20 7.28
C ARG A 51 -5.57 -31.55 7.85
N ASN A 52 -6.64 -30.98 7.30
CA ASN A 52 -8.01 -31.24 7.72
C ASN A 52 -8.43 -32.69 7.44
N SER A 53 -8.04 -33.26 6.29
CA SER A 53 -8.31 -34.67 5.96
C SER A 53 -7.59 -35.62 6.93
N SER A 54 -6.29 -35.44 7.13
CA SER A 54 -5.49 -36.26 8.05
C SER A 54 -5.98 -36.14 9.50
N SER A 55 -6.43 -34.96 9.92
CA SER A 55 -7.03 -34.76 11.25
C SER A 55 -8.33 -35.57 11.44
N LYS A 56 -9.17 -35.68 10.39
CA LYS A 56 -10.37 -36.53 10.41
C LYS A 56 -10.01 -38.01 10.49
N GLU A 57 -9.03 -38.45 9.72
CA GLU A 57 -8.55 -39.85 9.74
C GLU A 57 -8.03 -40.26 11.12
N ILE A 58 -7.28 -39.39 11.79
CA ILE A 58 -6.84 -39.60 13.18
C ILE A 58 -8.04 -39.78 14.11
N GLY A 59 -9.09 -38.97 13.96
CA GLY A 59 -10.33 -39.11 14.74
C GLY A 59 -11.02 -40.46 14.52
N VAL A 60 -11.08 -40.93 13.27
CA VAL A 60 -11.63 -42.25 12.91
C VAL A 60 -10.79 -43.37 13.52
N LEU A 61 -9.46 -43.30 13.43
CA LEU A 61 -8.55 -44.31 13.99
C LEU A 61 -8.65 -44.37 15.52
N LYS A 62 -8.74 -43.22 16.20
CA LYS A 62 -8.98 -43.16 17.66
C LYS A 62 -10.30 -43.84 18.04
N SER A 63 -11.36 -43.62 17.27
CA SER A 63 -12.68 -44.24 17.51
C SER A 63 -12.67 -45.75 17.25
N LYS A 64 -11.97 -46.22 16.21
CA LYS A 64 -11.79 -47.65 15.94
C LYS A 64 -11.00 -48.31 17.07
N ARG A 65 -9.88 -47.70 17.49
CA ARG A 65 -9.06 -48.18 18.60
C ARG A 65 -9.84 -48.28 19.91
N SER A 66 -10.71 -47.32 20.23
CA SER A 66 -11.50 -47.36 21.48
C SER A 66 -12.53 -48.49 21.53
N LYS A 67 -12.87 -49.08 20.37
CA LYS A 67 -13.86 -50.17 20.26
C LYS A 67 -13.21 -51.53 19.97
N GLU A 68 -11.89 -51.58 19.86
CA GLU A 68 -11.14 -52.79 19.46
C GLU A 68 -10.58 -53.51 20.70
N TYR A 69 -11.00 -54.76 20.89
CA TYR A 69 -10.61 -55.60 22.03
C TYR A 69 -9.39 -56.49 21.72
N ASN A 70 -9.04 -56.67 20.44
CA ASN A 70 -7.85 -57.43 20.06
C ASN A 70 -6.58 -56.57 20.23
N GLU A 71 -5.64 -57.02 21.07
CA GLU A 71 -4.42 -56.28 21.40
C GLU A 71 -3.50 -56.04 20.18
N GLU A 72 -3.39 -57.00 19.26
CA GLU A 72 -2.55 -56.85 18.06
C GLU A 72 -3.13 -55.80 17.10
N VAL A 73 -4.44 -55.82 16.90
CA VAL A 73 -5.15 -54.86 16.04
C VAL A 73 -5.12 -53.46 16.67
N ASN A 74 -5.27 -53.37 17.98
CA ASN A 74 -5.15 -52.11 18.72
C ASN A 74 -3.74 -51.50 18.57
N ALA A 75 -2.69 -52.33 18.68
CA ALA A 75 -1.31 -51.91 18.47
C ALA A 75 -1.05 -51.42 17.03
N GLN A 76 -1.70 -52.01 16.02
CA GLN A 76 -1.63 -51.52 14.64
C GLN A 76 -2.28 -50.13 14.48
N TYR A 77 -3.49 -49.93 15.03
CA TYR A 77 -4.13 -48.60 14.98
C TYR A 77 -3.32 -47.53 15.71
N LEU A 78 -2.67 -47.87 16.83
CA LEU A 78 -1.80 -46.95 17.55
C LEU A 78 -0.56 -46.54 16.73
N ARG A 79 0.03 -47.45 15.95
CA ARG A 79 1.15 -47.14 15.05
C ARG A 79 0.71 -46.21 13.92
N GLN A 80 -0.44 -46.49 13.30
CA GLN A 80 -1.01 -45.65 12.23
C GLN A 80 -1.37 -44.24 12.74
N GLU A 81 -1.94 -44.14 13.94
CA GLU A 81 -2.25 -42.85 14.57
C GLU A 81 -0.98 -42.03 14.81
N LYS A 82 0.08 -42.64 15.37
CA LYS A 82 1.35 -41.94 15.61
C LYS A 82 1.98 -41.44 14.32
N GLN A 83 1.92 -42.24 13.24
CA GLN A 83 2.42 -41.82 11.93
C GLN A 83 1.65 -40.59 11.41
N LEU A 84 0.32 -40.64 11.39
CA LEU A 84 -0.49 -39.52 10.93
C LEU A 84 -0.35 -38.26 11.79
N LEU A 85 -0.16 -38.41 13.10
CA LEU A 85 0.13 -37.28 13.99
C LEU A 85 1.45 -36.59 13.62
N SER A 86 2.48 -37.37 13.28
CA SER A 86 3.75 -36.85 12.79
C SER A 86 3.58 -36.13 11.45
N ASP A 87 2.82 -36.72 10.53
CA ASP A 87 2.56 -36.12 9.21
C ASP A 87 1.77 -34.80 9.34
N VAL A 88 0.78 -34.74 10.23
CA VAL A 88 0.01 -33.52 10.53
C VAL A 88 0.89 -32.43 11.16
N ALA A 89 1.84 -32.79 12.03
CA ALA A 89 2.79 -31.84 12.59
C ALA A 89 3.68 -31.23 11.51
N GLY A 90 4.20 -32.07 10.59
CA GLY A 90 4.98 -31.59 9.43
C GLY A 90 4.17 -30.68 8.50
N LEU A 91 2.90 -31.00 8.24
CA LEU A 91 1.98 -30.12 7.50
C LEU A 91 1.77 -28.78 8.22
N GLY A 92 1.74 -28.77 9.56
CA GLY A 92 1.62 -27.55 10.35
C GLY A 92 2.82 -26.61 10.19
N GLU A 93 4.04 -27.15 10.19
CA GLU A 93 5.27 -26.38 9.94
C GLU A 93 5.31 -25.83 8.51
N GLN A 94 4.99 -26.66 7.51
CA GLN A 94 4.91 -26.25 6.10
C GLN A 94 3.89 -25.13 5.89
N LEU A 95 2.71 -25.24 6.51
CA LEU A 95 1.67 -24.23 6.41
C LEU A 95 2.14 -22.89 7.01
N LYS A 96 2.79 -22.91 8.18
CA LYS A 96 3.36 -21.72 8.81
C LYS A 96 4.43 -21.05 7.95
N GLN A 97 5.27 -21.85 7.28
CA GLN A 97 6.27 -21.32 6.36
C GLN A 97 5.61 -20.63 5.15
N VAL A 98 4.69 -21.32 4.48
CA VAL A 98 3.96 -20.77 3.32
C VAL A 98 3.16 -19.52 3.68
N GLU A 99 2.57 -19.46 4.88
CA GLU A 99 1.87 -18.29 5.40
C GLU A 99 2.80 -17.10 5.61
N THR A 100 4.01 -17.34 6.10
CA THR A 100 5.02 -16.29 6.27
C THR A 100 5.43 -15.72 4.91
N GLU A 101 5.76 -16.60 3.95
CA GLU A 101 6.10 -16.21 2.58
C GLU A 101 4.94 -15.46 1.88
N PHE A 102 3.70 -15.91 2.10
CA PHE A 102 2.50 -15.24 1.56
C PHE A 102 2.37 -13.82 2.11
N ASN A 103 2.53 -13.63 3.42
CA ASN A 103 2.43 -12.33 4.06
C ASN A 103 3.53 -11.37 3.60
N GLU A 104 4.75 -11.87 3.40
CA GLU A 104 5.86 -11.09 2.85
C GLU A 104 5.56 -10.62 1.42
N VAL A 105 5.11 -11.52 0.54
CA VAL A 105 4.75 -11.16 -0.84
C VAL A 105 3.56 -10.20 -0.89
N ALA A 106 2.54 -10.40 -0.04
CA ALA A 106 1.41 -9.50 0.07
C ALA A 106 1.84 -8.10 0.54
N LEU A 107 2.77 -8.01 1.49
CA LEU A 107 3.33 -6.74 1.95
C LEU A 107 4.13 -6.05 0.85
N GLN A 108 4.96 -6.79 0.10
CA GLN A 108 5.71 -6.25 -1.04
C GLN A 108 4.78 -5.69 -2.12
N LEU A 109 3.70 -6.42 -2.44
CA LEU A 109 2.69 -5.95 -3.39
C LEU A 109 1.98 -4.69 -2.90
N ASN A 110 1.55 -4.66 -1.64
CA ASN A 110 0.90 -3.49 -1.04
C ASN A 110 1.83 -2.27 -1.02
N ASN A 111 3.11 -2.46 -0.66
CA ASN A 111 4.10 -1.39 -0.67
C ASN A 111 4.32 -0.85 -2.08
N TYR A 112 4.42 -1.72 -3.08
CA TYR A 112 4.52 -1.29 -4.48
C TYR A 112 3.28 -0.49 -4.90
N LEU A 113 2.08 -1.00 -4.65
CA LEU A 113 0.82 -0.32 -4.99
C LEU A 113 0.64 1.00 -4.23
N ALA A 114 1.22 1.16 -3.04
CA ALA A 114 1.21 2.42 -2.29
C ALA A 114 2.04 3.52 -2.98
N THR A 115 3.04 3.16 -3.78
CA THR A 115 3.83 4.12 -4.58
C THR A 115 3.15 4.58 -5.86
N VAL A 116 2.09 3.88 -6.28
CA VAL A 116 1.38 4.17 -7.53
C VAL A 116 0.41 5.34 -7.32
N PRO A 117 0.50 6.43 -8.12
CA PRO A 117 -0.38 7.57 -7.98
C PRO A 117 -1.81 7.23 -8.42
N ASN A 118 -2.77 8.10 -8.07
CA ASN A 118 -4.14 7.92 -8.52
C ASN A 118 -4.28 8.12 -10.03
N ILE A 119 -5.19 7.38 -10.66
CA ILE A 119 -5.50 7.48 -12.10
C ILE A 119 -6.09 8.87 -12.37
N PRO A 120 -5.54 9.65 -13.31
CA PRO A 120 -6.14 10.93 -13.71
C PRO A 120 -7.52 10.70 -14.34
N ASP A 121 -8.41 11.67 -14.13
CA ASP A 121 -9.69 11.70 -14.83
C ASP A 121 -9.49 11.92 -16.34
N ALA A 122 -10.44 11.47 -17.15
CA ALA A 122 -10.37 11.61 -18.61
C ALA A 122 -10.37 13.08 -19.08
N SER A 123 -10.88 14.01 -18.27
CA SER A 123 -10.85 15.44 -18.55
C SER A 123 -9.51 16.12 -18.26
N VAL A 124 -8.57 15.43 -17.60
CA VAL A 124 -7.26 16.00 -17.24
C VAL A 124 -6.40 16.11 -18.50
N PRO A 125 -5.92 17.32 -18.86
CA PRO A 125 -5.05 17.49 -20.02
C PRO A 125 -3.73 16.75 -19.83
N ALA A 126 -3.21 16.18 -20.91
CA ALA A 126 -1.88 15.59 -20.90
C ALA A 126 -0.80 16.66 -20.77
N GLY A 127 0.16 16.45 -19.87
CA GLY A 127 1.18 17.44 -19.56
C GLY A 127 2.40 16.85 -18.89
N ARG A 128 3.57 17.39 -19.22
CA ARG A 128 4.83 16.99 -18.57
C ARG A 128 5.02 17.70 -17.22
N ASP A 129 4.67 18.97 -17.20
CA ASP A 129 4.94 19.91 -16.11
C ASP A 129 3.88 21.02 -16.10
N GLU A 130 4.08 22.03 -15.26
CA GLU A 130 3.17 23.16 -15.10
C GLU A 130 2.92 23.98 -16.37
N SER A 131 3.78 23.87 -17.40
CA SER A 131 3.61 24.61 -18.66
C SER A 131 2.42 24.10 -19.49
N ALA A 132 1.98 22.87 -19.26
CA ALA A 132 0.82 22.27 -19.90
C ALA A 132 -0.51 22.59 -19.19
N ASN A 133 -0.47 23.35 -18.09
CA ASN A 133 -1.68 23.74 -17.38
C ASN A 133 -2.55 24.67 -18.23
N VAL A 134 -3.85 24.39 -18.26
CA VAL A 134 -4.83 25.18 -19.02
C VAL A 134 -5.59 26.12 -18.08
N GLU A 135 -5.61 27.41 -18.40
CA GLU A 135 -6.41 28.39 -17.68
C GLU A 135 -7.90 28.22 -18.02
N VAL A 136 -8.70 27.82 -17.04
CA VAL A 136 -10.15 27.61 -17.23
C VAL A 136 -10.94 28.91 -17.13
N ARG A 137 -10.54 29.81 -16.23
CA ARG A 137 -11.22 31.09 -16.00
C ARG A 137 -10.26 32.13 -15.41
N ARG A 138 -10.45 33.38 -15.84
CA ARG A 138 -9.86 34.57 -15.24
C ARG A 138 -10.95 35.46 -14.67
N ILE A 139 -10.76 36.00 -13.47
CA ILE A 139 -11.70 36.96 -12.87
C ILE A 139 -10.92 38.21 -12.46
N GLY A 140 -11.43 39.37 -12.88
CA GLY A 140 -10.79 40.67 -12.66
C GLY A 140 -9.64 40.95 -13.62
N VAL A 141 -8.99 42.09 -13.39
CA VAL A 141 -7.82 42.54 -14.17
C VAL A 141 -6.69 42.83 -13.17
N PRO A 142 -5.46 42.34 -13.42
CA PRO A 142 -4.30 42.71 -12.61
C PRO A 142 -4.18 44.24 -12.51
N ARG A 143 -3.96 44.75 -11.30
CA ARG A 143 -3.91 46.19 -11.07
C ARG A 143 -2.67 46.80 -11.69
N ASP A 144 -2.87 47.90 -12.41
CA ASP A 144 -1.78 48.76 -12.88
C ASP A 144 -1.30 49.70 -11.76
N PHE A 145 0.02 49.86 -11.66
CA PHE A 145 0.67 50.74 -10.70
C PHE A 145 1.53 51.75 -11.45
N ASP A 146 1.49 53.00 -11.00
CA ASP A 146 2.30 54.13 -11.49
C ASP A 146 3.65 54.27 -10.75
N PHE A 147 4.01 53.28 -9.94
CA PHE A 147 5.24 53.20 -9.18
C PHE A 147 5.85 51.78 -9.22
N GLN A 148 7.12 51.66 -8.82
CA GLN A 148 7.79 50.36 -8.70
C GLN A 148 7.15 49.52 -7.59
N VAL A 149 6.49 48.42 -7.98
CA VAL A 149 5.83 47.51 -7.06
C VAL A 149 6.85 46.78 -6.19
N LYS A 150 6.67 46.87 -4.88
CA LYS A 150 7.43 46.08 -3.89
C LYS A 150 6.74 44.75 -3.65
N ASP A 151 7.51 43.69 -3.42
CA ASP A 151 6.94 42.40 -3.05
C ASP A 151 6.47 42.39 -1.57
N HIS A 152 5.87 41.28 -1.17
CA HIS A 152 5.35 41.14 0.20
C HIS A 152 6.46 41.09 1.27
N VAL A 153 7.69 40.72 0.92
CA VAL A 153 8.81 40.66 1.87
C VAL A 153 9.27 42.09 2.18
N ASP A 154 9.51 42.89 1.15
CA ASP A 154 9.89 44.30 1.28
C ASP A 154 8.80 45.13 1.97
N LEU A 155 7.53 44.89 1.61
CA LEU A 155 6.40 45.52 2.28
C LEU A 155 6.29 45.10 3.75
N GLY A 156 6.46 43.80 4.03
CA GLY A 156 6.45 43.26 5.39
C GLY A 156 7.55 43.85 6.27
N LEU A 157 8.73 44.11 5.70
CA LEU A 157 9.83 44.77 6.40
C LEU A 157 9.54 46.27 6.64
N ALA A 158 9.05 46.96 5.61
CA ALA A 158 8.77 48.41 5.66
C ALA A 158 7.60 48.77 6.60
N LEU A 159 6.66 47.86 6.81
CA LEU A 159 5.51 48.04 7.71
C LEU A 159 5.84 47.57 9.14
N ASP A 160 6.76 48.27 9.80
CA ASP A 160 7.18 48.02 11.19
C ASP A 160 7.71 46.59 11.44
N ARG A 161 8.43 46.01 10.47
CA ARG A 161 8.84 44.58 10.49
C ARG A 161 7.64 43.66 10.76
N GLY A 162 6.50 43.98 10.17
CA GLY A 162 5.25 43.22 10.24
C GLY A 162 5.39 41.78 9.74
N ILE A 163 6.36 41.49 8.87
CA ILE A 163 6.83 40.14 8.55
C ILE A 163 8.32 40.05 8.87
N ASP A 164 8.68 39.25 9.87
CA ASP A 164 10.05 39.13 10.37
C ASP A 164 10.61 37.73 10.12
N PHE A 165 11.23 37.56 8.95
CA PHE A 165 11.90 36.32 8.54
C PHE A 165 13.20 36.09 9.30
N GLU A 166 13.89 37.15 9.75
CA GLU A 166 15.13 37.02 10.52
C GLU A 166 14.85 36.41 11.90
N ALA A 167 13.82 36.93 12.60
CA ALA A 167 13.37 36.33 13.85
C ALA A 167 12.86 34.90 13.65
N GLY A 168 12.13 34.65 12.54
CA GLY A 168 11.66 33.31 12.20
C GLY A 168 12.81 32.32 11.99
N ALA A 169 13.82 32.73 11.23
CA ALA A 169 15.04 31.98 10.99
C ALA A 169 15.82 31.70 12.28
N LYS A 170 15.93 32.69 13.16
CA LYS A 170 16.66 32.56 14.44
C LYS A 170 16.00 31.57 15.40
N VAL A 171 14.67 31.53 15.44
CA VAL A 171 13.92 30.70 16.41
C VAL A 171 13.61 29.31 15.86
N ALA A 172 13.18 29.22 14.61
CA ALA A 172 12.63 27.99 14.02
C ALA A 172 13.38 27.52 12.76
N GLY A 173 14.35 28.29 12.26
CA GLY A 173 15.13 27.96 11.06
C GLY A 173 14.52 28.49 9.76
N SER A 174 15.09 28.08 8.62
CA SER A 174 14.69 28.60 7.30
C SER A 174 13.20 28.41 7.00
N ARG A 175 12.60 29.33 6.24
CA ARG A 175 11.18 29.35 5.82
C ARG A 175 10.16 29.58 6.95
N PHE A 176 10.61 30.04 8.11
CA PHE A 176 9.75 30.55 9.17
C PHE A 176 9.75 32.08 9.18
N ALA A 177 8.62 32.67 9.59
CA ALA A 177 8.47 34.11 9.77
C ALA A 177 7.60 34.41 10.99
N PHE A 178 7.90 35.48 11.70
CA PHE A 178 6.97 36.05 12.68
C PHE A 178 6.13 37.14 12.04
N LEU A 179 4.81 37.05 12.17
CA LEU A 179 3.91 38.14 11.83
C LEU A 179 3.70 39.05 13.04
N LYS A 180 3.78 40.37 12.86
CA LYS A 180 3.67 41.36 13.93
C LYS A 180 2.62 42.43 13.63
N GLY A 181 2.09 43.04 14.69
CA GLY A 181 1.23 44.22 14.61
C GLY A 181 0.02 44.08 13.68
N LYS A 182 -0.15 45.07 12.79
CA LYS A 182 -1.29 45.12 11.86
C LYS A 182 -1.27 43.98 10.83
N ILE A 183 -0.08 43.52 10.42
CA ILE A 183 0.06 42.40 9.48
C ILE A 183 -0.41 41.09 10.11
N ALA A 184 -0.05 40.84 11.38
CA ALA A 184 -0.59 39.70 12.12
C ALA A 184 -2.12 39.75 12.25
N LYS A 185 -2.69 40.94 12.47
CA LYS A 185 -4.14 41.12 12.53
C LYS A 185 -4.82 40.87 11.19
N LEU A 186 -4.19 41.21 10.07
CA LEU A 186 -4.72 40.96 8.72
C LEU A 186 -4.75 39.46 8.37
N HIS A 187 -3.76 38.70 8.83
CA HIS A 187 -3.69 37.25 8.59
C HIS A 187 -4.71 36.44 9.40
N ARG A 188 -5.08 36.91 10.60
CA ARG A 188 -5.91 36.19 11.57
C ARG A 188 -7.40 36.31 11.26
#